data_AF-A0A920PWR2-F1
#
_entry.id   AF-A0A920PWR2-F1
#
_cell.length_a   1.000
_cell.length_b   1.000
_cell.length_c   1.000
_cell.angle_alpha   90.00
_cell.angle_beta   90.00
_cell.angle_gamma   90.00
#
_symmetry.space_group_name_H-M   'P 1'
#
loop_
_entity.id
_entity.type
_entity.pdbx_description
1 polymer ?
#
loop_
_entity_poly.entity_id
_entity_poly.type
_entity_poly.pdbx_seq_one_letter_code
_entity_poly.pdbx_strand_id
1 'polypeptide(L)'
;MNVGTSVPLPAYTIDPAFMAKKAEELGFESIWYAEHAAVPVKSDSPFPATGGEIPWTYSHFTDPYIALARASAVTSKIKLGTGITLVPERNPLLLAKEIATLDRYSGGVSSLA
;
A
#
# COMPACT_ATOMS: atom_id res chain seq x y z
N MET A 1 0.87 6.06 -22.27
CA MET A 1 1.16 4.93 -21.37
C MET A 1 1.13 5.50 -19.95
N ASN A 2 0.33 4.94 -19.05
CA ASN A 2 0.29 5.36 -17.66
C ASN A 2 1.28 4.50 -16.87
N VAL A 3 2.10 5.12 -16.02
CA VAL A 3 3.14 4.44 -15.24
C VAL A 3 2.91 4.76 -13.76
N GLY A 4 2.87 3.72 -12.93
CA GLY A 4 2.75 3.83 -11.47
C GLY A 4 3.97 3.28 -10.74
N THR A 5 4.04 3.54 -9.43
CA THR A 5 5.08 3.02 -8.53
C THR A 5 4.47 2.06 -7.52
N SER A 6 5.13 0.94 -7.27
CA SER A 6 4.79 0.04 -6.16
C SER A 6 5.80 0.23 -5.04
N VAL A 7 5.32 0.38 -3.80
CA VAL A 7 6.15 0.67 -2.63
C VAL A 7 5.96 -0.40 -1.55
N PRO A 8 6.40 -1.65 -1.81
CA PRO A 8 6.36 -2.74 -0.84
C PRO A 8 7.57 -2.64 0.09
N LEU A 9 7.58 -1.65 0.99
CA LEU A 9 8.71 -1.40 1.88
C LEU A 9 8.32 -1.50 3.36
N PRO A 10 9.24 -1.95 4.23
CA PRO A 10 9.06 -1.88 5.66
C PRO A 10 8.78 -0.46 6.14
N ALA A 11 7.97 -0.32 7.19
CA ALA A 11 7.51 0.95 7.75
C ALA A 11 8.61 1.91 8.20
N TYR A 12 9.84 1.40 8.41
CA TYR A 12 11.00 2.18 8.83
C TYR A 12 11.90 2.62 7.67
N THR A 13 11.56 2.29 6.41
CA THR A 13 12.47 2.53 5.26
C THR A 13 12.22 3.89 4.59
N ILE A 14 10.95 4.23 4.35
CA ILE A 14 10.56 5.46 3.67
C ILE A 14 9.20 5.95 4.18
N ASP A 15 9.04 7.25 4.38
CA ASP A 15 7.74 7.84 4.73
C ASP A 15 6.82 7.81 3.49
N PRO A 16 5.60 7.22 3.59
CA PRO A 16 4.62 7.24 2.51
C PRO A 16 4.32 8.63 1.96
N ALA A 17 4.29 9.66 2.82
CA ALA A 17 4.03 11.03 2.38
C ALA A 17 5.16 11.54 1.47
N PHE A 18 6.41 11.32 1.86
CA PHE A 18 7.57 11.71 1.04
C PHE A 18 7.55 11.00 -0.32
N MET A 19 7.33 9.68 -0.31
CA MET A 19 7.32 8.87 -1.54
C MET A 19 6.19 9.30 -2.49
N ALA A 20 4.97 9.48 -1.97
CA ALA A 20 3.82 9.89 -2.76
C ALA A 20 3.99 11.29 -3.35
N LYS A 21 4.50 12.25 -2.56
CA LYS A 21 4.79 13.60 -3.04
C LYS A 21 5.80 13.56 -4.19
N LYS A 22 6.87 12.77 -4.02
CA LYS A 22 7.93 12.67 -5.02
C LYS A 22 7.46 12.00 -6.30
N ALA A 23 6.66 10.94 -6.17
CA ALA A 23 6.06 10.26 -7.31
C ALA A 23 5.15 11.21 -8.12
N GLU A 24 4.32 12.00 -7.45
CA GLU A 24 3.46 13.00 -8.10
C GLU A 24 4.29 14.09 -8.82
N GLU A 25 5.33 14.63 -8.18
CA GLU A 25 6.23 15.63 -8.78
C GLU A 25 6.96 15.12 -10.03
N LEU A 26 7.25 13.83 -10.07
CA LEU A 26 7.89 13.17 -11.21
C LEU A 26 6.91 12.76 -12.31
N GLY A 27 5.60 12.98 -12.11
CA GLY A 27 4.57 12.71 -13.10
C GLY A 27 4.11 11.25 -13.16
N PHE A 28 4.34 10.46 -12.12
CA PHE A 28 3.73 9.13 -12.02
C PHE A 28 2.22 9.25 -11.87
N GLU A 29 1.51 8.29 -12.46
CA GLU A 29 0.04 8.28 -12.49
C GLU A 29 -0.56 7.68 -11.21
N SER A 30 0.15 6.75 -10.57
CA SER A 30 -0.35 6.02 -9.40
C SER A 30 0.76 5.56 -8.45
N ILE A 31 0.40 5.38 -7.18
CA ILE A 31 1.25 4.77 -6.14
C ILE A 31 0.47 3.65 -5.44
N TRP A 32 1.15 2.53 -5.20
CA TRP A 32 0.55 1.28 -4.75
C TRP A 32 1.26 0.73 -3.51
N TYR A 33 0.49 0.41 -2.46
CA TYR A 33 1.00 -0.21 -1.23
C TYR A 33 0.46 -1.64 -1.06
N ALA A 34 1.34 -2.58 -0.76
CA ALA A 34 0.97 -3.98 -0.51
C ALA A 34 0.52 -4.19 0.93
N GLU A 35 -0.37 -5.16 1.13
CA GLU A 35 -0.86 -5.56 2.45
C GLU A 35 -0.22 -6.87 2.91
N HIS A 36 0.36 -6.86 4.11
CA HIS A 36 0.88 -8.06 4.79
C HIS A 36 0.63 -7.95 6.31
N ALA A 37 -0.62 -8.16 6.72
CA ALA A 37 -1.03 -8.05 8.14
C ALA A 37 -0.42 -9.16 9.02
N ALA A 38 -0.19 -10.33 8.44
CA ALA A 38 0.44 -11.47 9.11
C ALA A 38 1.44 -12.17 8.17
N VAL A 39 2.50 -12.71 8.76
CA VAL A 39 3.48 -13.54 8.06
C VAL A 39 3.58 -14.87 8.80
N PRO A 40 3.58 -16.02 8.09
CA PRO A 40 3.76 -17.31 8.74
C PRO A 40 5.07 -17.39 9.53
N VAL A 41 5.00 -17.92 10.75
CA VAL A 41 6.21 -18.19 11.57
C VAL A 41 7.02 -19.35 11.00
N LYS A 42 6.37 -20.26 10.27
CA LYS A 42 6.98 -21.37 9.52
C LYS A 42 6.27 -21.50 8.18
N SER A 43 7.02 -21.85 7.14
CA SER A 43 6.49 -22.15 5.81
C SER A 43 7.14 -23.43 5.29
N ASP A 44 6.34 -24.39 4.83
CA ASP A 44 6.82 -25.64 4.22
C ASP A 44 7.17 -25.44 2.74
N SER A 45 6.79 -24.30 2.15
CA SER A 45 7.08 -23.94 0.76
C SER A 45 8.16 -22.85 0.68
N PRO A 46 9.10 -22.94 -0.29
CA PRO A 46 10.08 -21.88 -0.49
C PRO A 46 9.43 -20.57 -0.92
N PHE A 47 9.96 -19.44 -0.46
CA PHE A 47 9.49 -18.12 -0.82
C PHE A 47 9.63 -17.89 -2.34
N PRO A 48 8.56 -17.54 -3.08
CA PRO A 48 8.58 -17.55 -4.55
C PRO A 48 9.65 -16.70 -5.22
N ALA A 49 10.04 -15.57 -4.60
CA ALA A 49 11.00 -14.65 -5.23
C ALA A 49 12.48 -15.03 -4.98
N THR A 50 12.78 -15.75 -3.90
CA THR A 50 14.18 -16.08 -3.52
C THR A 50 14.46 -17.58 -3.46
N GLY A 51 13.43 -18.43 -3.46
CA GLY A 51 13.55 -19.87 -3.28
C GLY A 51 13.90 -20.32 -1.86
N GLY A 52 13.93 -19.39 -0.89
CA GLY A 52 14.36 -19.64 0.49
C GLY A 52 13.31 -19.26 1.53
N GLU A 53 13.76 -18.76 2.68
CA GLU A 53 12.85 -18.26 3.72
C GLU A 53 12.19 -16.94 3.33
N ILE A 54 11.02 -16.66 3.91
CA ILE A 54 10.35 -15.37 3.77
C ILE A 54 11.26 -14.30 4.39
N PRO A 55 11.61 -13.23 3.65
CA PRO A 55 12.45 -12.17 4.19
C PRO A 55 11.82 -11.54 5.44
N TRP A 56 12.62 -11.34 6.50
CA TRP A 56 12.16 -10.77 7.77
C TRP A 56 11.47 -9.39 7.62
N THR A 57 11.79 -8.67 6.55
CA THR A 57 11.19 -7.38 6.19
C THR A 57 9.68 -7.47 5.91
N TYR A 58 9.17 -8.64 5.49
CA TYR A 58 7.74 -8.86 5.26
C TYR A 58 6.90 -8.67 6.53
N SER A 59 7.46 -8.95 7.72
CA SER A 59 6.77 -8.76 9.00
C SER A 59 6.67 -7.29 9.42
N HIS A 60 7.22 -6.37 8.63
CA HIS A 60 7.34 -4.96 8.98
C HIS A 60 6.66 -4.05 7.95
N PHE A 61 5.79 -4.60 7.10
CA PHE A 61 5.05 -3.80 6.13
C PHE A 61 4.14 -2.80 6.84
N THR A 62 4.09 -1.58 6.29
CA THR A 62 3.18 -0.55 6.77
C THR A 62 1.75 -0.98 6.47
N ASP A 63 0.80 -0.70 7.36
CA ASP A 63 -0.61 -0.82 7.01
C ASP A 63 -0.89 0.05 5.75
N PRO A 64 -1.47 -0.53 4.69
CA PRO A 64 -1.61 0.17 3.42
C PRO A 64 -2.57 1.35 3.52
N TYR A 65 -3.61 1.30 4.36
CA TYR A 65 -4.57 2.41 4.49
C TYR A 65 -4.01 3.57 5.29
N ILE A 66 -3.18 3.30 6.31
CA ILE A 66 -2.41 4.34 7.00
C ILE A 66 -1.39 4.98 6.05
N ALA A 67 -0.70 4.19 5.23
CA ALA A 67 0.23 4.70 4.22
C ALA A 67 -0.48 5.60 3.19
N LEU A 68 -1.62 5.14 2.66
CA LEU A 68 -2.42 5.89 1.70
C LEU A 68 -3.04 7.16 2.32
N ALA A 69 -3.41 7.12 3.61
CA ALA A 69 -3.88 8.31 4.32
C ALA A 69 -2.76 9.36 4.50
N ARG A 70 -1.51 8.93 4.76
CA ARG A 70 -0.36 9.84 4.76
C ARG A 70 -0.08 10.41 3.36
N ALA A 71 -0.17 9.58 2.33
CA ALA A 71 0.01 9.98 0.94
C ALA A 71 -1.04 11.03 0.52
N SER A 72 -2.32 10.77 0.80
CA SER A 72 -3.42 11.66 0.41
C SER A 72 -3.33 13.05 1.03
N ALA A 73 -2.70 13.18 2.20
CA ALA A 73 -2.50 14.46 2.86
C ALA A 73 -1.50 15.39 2.13
N VAL A 74 -0.67 14.88 1.21
CA VAL A 74 0.39 15.66 0.55
C VAL A 74 0.31 15.65 -0.98
N THR A 75 -0.66 14.94 -1.55
CA THR A 75 -0.88 14.80 -3.00
C THR A 75 -2.25 15.29 -3.42
N SER A 76 -2.45 15.54 -4.73
CA SER A 76 -3.71 16.08 -5.25
C SER A 76 -4.17 15.49 -6.59
N LYS A 77 -3.33 14.69 -7.25
CA LYS A 77 -3.54 14.18 -8.62
C LYS A 77 -3.15 12.71 -8.76
N ILE A 78 -2.08 12.27 -8.10
CA ILE A 78 -1.64 10.87 -8.19
C ILE A 78 -2.71 9.94 -7.62
N LYS A 79 -2.98 8.83 -8.31
CA LYS A 79 -3.93 7.83 -7.83
C LYS A 79 -3.32 7.02 -6.69
N LEU A 80 -4.14 6.72 -5.70
CA LEU A 80 -3.73 6.06 -4.46
C LEU A 80 -4.36 4.66 -4.42
N GLY A 81 -3.56 3.60 -4.39
CA GLY A 81 -4.09 2.24 -4.44
C GLY A 81 -3.43 1.25 -3.48
N THR A 82 -4.17 0.20 -3.16
CA THR A 82 -3.61 -1.03 -2.59
C THR A 82 -3.20 -1.96 -3.72
N GLY A 83 -2.18 -2.78 -3.55
CA GLY A 83 -1.82 -3.84 -4.51
C GLY A 83 -1.34 -5.06 -3.75
N ILE A 84 -2.19 -5.79 -3.04
CA ILE A 84 -3.67 -5.85 -3.10
C ILE A 84 -4.29 -5.57 -1.71
N THR A 85 -5.60 -5.29 -1.65
CA THR A 85 -6.36 -5.37 -0.37
C THR A 85 -6.72 -6.84 -0.06
N LEU A 86 -6.35 -7.33 1.11
CA LEU A 86 -6.70 -8.68 1.57
C LEU A 86 -8.08 -8.69 2.22
N VAL A 87 -9.13 -8.56 1.40
CA VAL A 87 -10.54 -8.49 1.86
C VAL A 87 -10.91 -9.59 2.88
N PRO A 88 -10.52 -10.87 2.71
CA PRO A 88 -10.84 -11.91 3.68
C PRO A 88 -10.22 -11.71 5.08
N GLU A 89 -9.17 -10.90 5.19
CA GLU A 89 -8.46 -10.62 6.45
C GLU A 89 -9.02 -9.38 7.18
N ARG A 90 -10.04 -8.71 6.61
CA ARG A 90 -10.63 -7.48 7.18
C ARG A 90 -12.11 -7.65 7.47
N ASN A 91 -12.62 -6.85 8.40
CA ASN A 91 -14.07 -6.68 8.56
C ASN A 91 -14.61 -5.86 7.37
N PRO A 92 -15.52 -6.39 6.54
CA PRO A 92 -15.93 -5.71 5.31
C PRO A 92 -16.66 -4.39 5.53
N LEU A 93 -17.37 -4.23 6.66
CA LEU A 93 -18.06 -2.97 6.98
C LEU A 93 -17.07 -1.88 7.39
N LEU A 94 -16.06 -2.24 8.19
CA LEU A 94 -15.00 -1.31 8.57
C LEU A 94 -14.14 -0.94 7.36
N LEU A 95 -13.77 -1.94 6.55
CA LEU A 95 -13.03 -1.74 5.31
C LEU A 95 -13.73 -0.78 4.36
N ALA A 96 -15.03 -0.99 4.11
CA ALA A 96 -15.82 -0.08 3.27
C ALA A 96 -15.82 1.35 3.82
N LYS A 97 -15.90 1.53 5.15
CA LYS A 97 -15.84 2.84 5.80
C LYS A 97 -14.47 3.49 5.67
N GLU A 98 -13.39 2.74 5.84
CA GLU A 98 -12.01 3.19 5.67
C GLU A 98 -11.78 3.70 4.24
N ILE A 99 -12.12 2.89 3.24
CA ILE A 99 -11.97 3.23 1.82
C ILE A 99 -12.80 4.45 1.46
N ALA A 100 -14.09 4.49 1.82
CA ALA A 100 -14.96 5.62 1.52
C ALA A 100 -14.47 6.92 2.17
N THR A 101 -13.87 6.83 3.36
CA THR A 101 -13.29 7.99 4.06
C THR A 101 -12.02 8.45 3.36
N LEU A 102 -11.12 7.53 3.01
CA LEU A 102 -9.91 7.84 2.26
C LEU A 102 -10.23 8.47 0.89
N ASP A 103 -11.22 7.93 0.17
CA ASP A 103 -11.67 8.47 -1.11
C ASP A 103 -12.16 9.92 -0.98
N ARG A 104 -13.00 10.17 0.03
CA ARG A 104 -13.54 11.50 0.34
C ARG A 104 -12.45 12.54 0.61
N TYR A 105 -11.37 12.17 1.29
CA TYR A 105 -10.26 13.07 1.63
C TYR A 105 -9.17 13.16 0.57
N SER A 106 -9.01 12.14 -0.28
CA SER A 106 -8.09 12.18 -1.42
C SER A 106 -8.62 13.01 -2.60
N GLY A 107 -9.90 13.37 -2.61
CA GLY A 107 -10.54 14.06 -3.74
C GLY A 107 -11.01 13.11 -4.84
N GLY A 108 -11.27 11.84 -4.50
CA GLY A 108 -11.78 10.83 -5.44
C GLY A 108 -10.70 10.14 -6.27
N VAL A 109 -9.43 10.23 -5.89
CA VAL A 109 -8.31 9.59 -6.62
C VAL A 109 -7.85 8.28 -5.98
N SER A 110 -8.56 7.78 -4.96
CA SER A 110 -8.27 6.49 -4.36
C SER A 110 -8.90 5.35 -5.17
N SER A 111 -8.23 4.21 -5.28
CA SER A 111 -8.73 3.03 -6.00
C SER A 111 -8.45 1.73 -5.25
N LEU A 112 -9.44 0.84 -5.25
CA LEU A 112 -9.25 -0.58 -4.99
C LEU A 112 -8.83 -1.23 -6.30
N ALA A 113 -7.58 -1.60 -6.47
CA ALA A 113 -7.21 -2.59 -7.48
C ALA A 113 -6.34 -3.67 -6.84
#